data_AF-A0A3B1K9M2-F1
#
_entry.id   AF-A0A3B1K9M2-F1
#
_cell.length_a   1.000
_cell.length_b   1.000
_cell.length_c   1.000
_cell.angle_alpha   90.00
_cell.angle_beta   90.00
_cell.angle_gamma   90.00
#
_symmetry.space_group_name_H-M   'P 1'
#
loop_
_entity.id
_entity.type
_entity.pdbx_description
1 polymer ?
#
loop_
_entity_poly.entity_id
_entity_poly.type
_entity_poly.pdbx_seq_one_letter_code
_entity_poly.pdbx_strand_id
1 'polypeptide(L)'
;KKLEMNNVCCFSSFCADLQGMMFSVMNGGNVRFHSDNPSNFTGLTVCLRVLTEQTFSIQLNFINQTHFVRLDDNVLYVNGCSVSFYPFFMVPVYQEHWPWKNRCLTWESSTGMAQLWSDGKMSVRKGIAFLWVQPEVFSSLDELPFYDFRGQLSDVHVWDRVLNSNDLNWFLSYNYNFPSGNILDWKRIDIEATKLKLCSLSTHL
;
A
#
# COMPACT_ATOMS: atom_id res chain seq x y z
N LYS A 1 -20.61 -28.53 3.39
CA LYS A 1 -19.94 -29.20 2.25
C LYS A 1 -18.60 -28.51 2.04
N LYS A 2 -17.54 -29.25 2.37
CA LYS A 2 -16.12 -28.91 2.29
C LYS A 2 -15.78 -28.63 0.82
N LEU A 3 -15.31 -27.42 0.50
CA LEU A 3 -14.64 -27.18 -0.79
C LEU A 3 -13.17 -27.53 -0.57
N GLU A 4 -12.81 -28.73 -1.00
CA GLU A 4 -11.43 -29.10 -1.21
C GLU A 4 -10.96 -28.43 -2.51
N MET A 5 -10.00 -27.53 -2.40
CA MET A 5 -9.15 -27.11 -3.50
C MET A 5 -7.71 -27.34 -3.05
N ASN A 6 -7.13 -28.41 -3.60
CA ASN A 6 -5.73 -28.76 -3.46
C ASN A 6 -4.87 -27.60 -4.00
N ASN A 7 -3.84 -27.24 -3.22
CA ASN A 7 -2.76 -26.29 -3.50
C ASN A 7 -3.14 -24.80 -3.43
N VAL A 8 -3.29 -24.24 -2.24
CA VAL A 8 -2.24 -23.55 -1.45
C VAL A 8 -2.81 -23.32 -0.04
N CYS A 9 -2.04 -23.69 0.99
CA CYS A 9 -2.39 -23.56 2.39
C CYS A 9 -2.60 -22.10 2.79
N CYS A 10 -3.81 -21.74 3.22
CA CYS A 10 -4.03 -20.78 4.30
C CYS A 10 -5.08 -21.35 5.25
N PHE A 11 -4.70 -22.36 6.03
CA PHE A 11 -5.39 -22.68 7.27
C PHE A 11 -4.51 -22.10 8.39
N SER A 12 -5.00 -21.06 9.05
CA SER A 12 -4.45 -20.44 10.27
C SER A 12 -2.95 -20.11 10.28
N SER A 13 -2.62 -18.82 10.26
CA SER A 13 -1.44 -18.28 10.95
C SER A 13 -0.05 -18.61 10.41
N PHE A 14 0.11 -18.98 9.14
CA PHE A 14 1.44 -19.13 8.54
C PHE A 14 1.70 -18.07 7.46
N CYS A 15 2.53 -17.09 7.83
CA CYS A 15 3.19 -16.15 6.93
C CYS A 15 3.96 -16.92 5.84
N ALA A 16 3.42 -16.96 4.62
CA ALA A 16 4.17 -17.38 3.45
C ALA A 16 4.94 -16.18 2.88
N ASP A 17 6.16 -16.42 2.39
CA ASP A 17 6.86 -15.43 1.57
C ASP A 17 6.14 -15.29 0.24
N LEU A 18 5.46 -14.16 0.03
CA LEU A 18 4.71 -13.87 -1.18
C LEU A 18 5.54 -13.10 -2.21
N GLN A 19 6.86 -12.94 -2.02
CA GLN A 19 7.69 -12.28 -3.02
C GLN A 19 7.56 -12.97 -4.39
N GLY A 20 7.28 -12.19 -5.44
CA GLY A 20 7.02 -12.72 -6.78
C GLY A 20 5.64 -13.39 -6.93
N MET A 21 4.75 -13.26 -5.95
CA MET A 21 3.37 -13.72 -6.01
C MET A 21 2.39 -12.54 -6.04
N MET A 22 1.24 -12.76 -6.65
CA MET A 22 0.16 -11.78 -6.78
C MET A 22 -1.17 -12.36 -6.29
N PHE A 23 -2.03 -11.46 -5.85
CA PHE A 23 -3.44 -11.73 -5.59
C PHE A 23 -4.31 -11.21 -6.71
N SER A 24 -5.18 -12.06 -7.25
CA SER A 24 -6.27 -11.66 -8.12
C SER A 24 -7.57 -11.60 -7.32
N VAL A 25 -8.10 -10.39 -7.15
CA VAL A 25 -9.36 -10.12 -6.44
C VAL A 25 -10.50 -10.07 -7.45
N MET A 26 -11.45 -11.00 -7.32
CA MET A 26 -12.59 -11.13 -8.22
C MET A 26 -13.76 -10.20 -7.83
N ASN A 27 -14.78 -10.12 -8.69
CA ASN A 27 -15.93 -9.26 -8.47
C ASN A 27 -16.67 -9.55 -7.15
N GLY A 28 -16.84 -8.50 -6.33
CA GLY A 28 -17.44 -8.57 -5.00
C GLY A 28 -16.60 -9.37 -4.01
N GLY A 29 -15.28 -9.46 -4.24
CA GLY A 29 -14.30 -9.90 -3.25
C GLY A 29 -13.82 -8.72 -2.41
N ASN A 30 -13.11 -9.05 -1.33
CA ASN A 30 -12.45 -8.08 -0.46
C ASN A 30 -11.05 -8.58 -0.09
N VAL A 31 -10.17 -7.65 0.25
CA VAL A 31 -8.86 -7.97 0.80
C VAL A 31 -8.51 -6.93 1.85
N ARG A 32 -7.98 -7.42 2.98
CA ARG A 32 -7.43 -6.60 4.04
C ARG A 32 -6.20 -7.27 4.63
N PHE A 33 -5.25 -6.46 5.04
CA PHE A 33 -4.01 -6.93 5.63
C PHE A 33 -3.95 -6.53 7.09
N HIS A 34 -3.43 -7.42 7.93
CA HIS A 34 -3.26 -7.19 9.36
C HIS A 34 -1.78 -7.05 9.71
N SER A 35 -1.50 -6.17 10.67
CA SER A 35 -0.14 -5.93 11.17
C SER A 35 0.00 -6.48 12.58
N ASP A 36 0.90 -7.44 12.76
CA ASP A 36 1.25 -7.97 14.09
C ASP A 36 2.36 -7.16 14.78
N ASN A 37 2.84 -6.08 14.16
CA ASN A 37 3.97 -5.31 14.65
C ASN A 37 3.53 -3.95 15.22
N PRO A 38 3.35 -3.82 16.55
CA PRO A 38 2.93 -2.57 17.13
C PRO A 38 4.06 -1.52 17.03
N SER A 39 3.81 -0.47 16.26
CA SER A 39 4.64 0.73 16.21
C SER A 39 3.75 1.96 16.31
N ASN A 40 4.16 2.95 17.11
CA ASN A 40 3.56 4.28 17.06
C ASN A 40 4.41 5.11 16.11
N PHE A 41 3.77 5.87 15.22
CA PHE A 41 4.52 6.52 14.16
C PHE A 41 4.06 7.94 13.87
N THR A 42 5.07 8.76 13.57
CA THR A 42 4.95 10.16 13.12
C THR A 42 5.25 10.31 11.63
N GLY A 43 5.64 9.22 10.96
CA GLY A 43 5.83 9.16 9.53
C GLY A 43 5.29 7.84 8.99
N LEU A 44 4.89 7.82 7.73
CA LEU A 44 4.28 6.67 7.11
C LEU A 44 4.70 6.60 5.65
N THR A 45 5.08 5.41 5.20
CA THR A 45 5.14 5.08 3.77
C THR A 45 4.30 3.85 3.49
N VAL A 46 3.47 3.90 2.46
CA VAL A 46 2.70 2.75 1.96
C VAL A 46 3.05 2.58 0.50
N CYS A 47 3.55 1.41 0.12
CA CYS A 47 3.83 1.06 -1.28
C CYS A 47 3.11 -0.23 -1.67
N LEU A 48 2.63 -0.28 -2.91
CA LEU A 48 1.93 -1.43 -3.49
C LEU A 48 2.04 -1.42 -5.01
N ARG A 49 1.82 -2.58 -5.61
CA ARG A 49 1.72 -2.74 -7.07
C ARG A 49 0.34 -3.26 -7.43
N VAL A 50 -0.30 -2.61 -8.40
CA VAL A 50 -1.66 -2.95 -8.83
C VAL A 50 -1.80 -3.01 -10.34
N LEU A 51 -2.62 -3.95 -10.78
CA LEU A 51 -3.16 -4.02 -12.14
C LEU A 51 -4.68 -4.00 -12.05
N THR A 52 -5.27 -2.85 -12.35
CA THR A 52 -6.72 -2.63 -12.28
C THR A 52 -7.17 -1.62 -13.35
N GLU A 53 -8.38 -1.83 -13.87
CA GLU A 53 -9.08 -0.89 -14.77
C GLU A 53 -10.00 0.08 -14.01
N GLN A 54 -10.22 -0.16 -12.71
CA GLN A 54 -11.10 0.61 -11.85
C GLN A 54 -10.29 1.39 -10.80
N THR A 55 -10.85 2.52 -10.36
CA THR A 55 -10.37 3.23 -9.17
C THR A 55 -10.67 2.39 -7.93
N PHE A 56 -9.84 2.57 -6.91
CA PHE A 56 -9.97 1.87 -5.63
C PHE A 56 -9.53 2.81 -4.51
N SER A 57 -9.90 2.45 -3.29
CA SER A 57 -9.48 3.17 -2.09
C SER A 57 -8.70 2.24 -1.17
N ILE A 58 -7.67 2.75 -0.52
CA ILE A 58 -7.01 2.07 0.60
C ILE A 58 -7.20 2.90 1.86
N GLN A 59 -7.41 2.24 2.99
CA GLN A 59 -7.56 2.91 4.26
C GLN A 59 -6.68 2.22 5.30
N LEU A 60 -5.93 3.01 6.06
CA LEU A 60 -5.20 2.57 7.23
C LEU A 60 -6.09 2.83 8.43
N ASN A 61 -6.49 1.75 9.10
CA ASN A 61 -7.21 1.82 10.36
C ASN A 61 -6.24 1.50 11.50
N PHE A 62 -6.23 2.36 12.50
CA PHE A 62 -5.35 2.21 13.66
C PHE A 62 -6.13 1.62 14.83
N ILE A 63 -5.41 0.93 15.73
CA ILE A 63 -6.00 0.32 16.94
C ILE A 63 -6.78 1.35 17.74
N ASN A 64 -6.26 2.57 17.84
CA ASN A 64 -7.02 3.71 18.34
C ASN A 64 -7.81 4.34 17.19
N GLN A 65 -9.09 3.99 17.08
CA GLN A 65 -10.00 4.36 15.99
C GLN A 65 -10.37 5.85 15.93
N THR A 66 -9.67 6.71 16.67
CA THR A 66 -9.85 8.16 16.59
C THR A 66 -9.36 8.72 15.27
N HIS A 67 -8.44 8.02 14.61
CA HIS A 67 -7.74 8.50 13.43
C HIS A 67 -7.81 7.50 12.28
N PHE A 68 -7.86 8.02 11.06
CA PHE A 68 -7.75 7.20 9.85
C PHE A 68 -7.00 7.96 8.77
N VAL A 69 -6.28 7.19 7.94
CA VAL A 69 -5.65 7.68 6.72
C VAL A 69 -6.26 6.93 5.55
N ARG A 70 -6.86 7.64 4.60
CA ARG A 70 -7.52 7.03 3.45
C ARG A 70 -7.01 7.66 2.16
N LEU A 71 -6.61 6.84 1.20
CA LEU A 71 -6.20 7.28 -0.12
C LEU A 71 -7.23 6.79 -1.14
N ASP A 72 -7.99 7.72 -1.70
CA ASP A 72 -8.99 7.49 -2.73
C ASP A 72 -8.40 7.91 -4.07
N ASP A 73 -7.87 6.93 -4.81
CA ASP A 73 -7.08 7.16 -6.02
C ASP A 73 -5.95 8.20 -5.81
N ASN A 74 -6.19 9.47 -6.12
CA ASN A 74 -5.21 10.56 -5.99
C ASN A 74 -5.54 11.57 -4.89
N VAL A 75 -6.52 11.29 -4.03
CA VAL A 75 -6.92 12.16 -2.92
C VAL A 75 -6.60 11.47 -1.60
N LEU A 76 -5.75 12.10 -0.80
CA LEU A 76 -5.43 11.65 0.55
C LEU A 76 -6.34 12.37 1.55
N TYR A 77 -6.99 11.59 2.39
CA TYR A 77 -7.77 12.02 3.53
C TYR A 77 -7.03 11.63 4.82
N VAL A 78 -6.88 12.60 5.73
CA VAL A 78 -6.32 12.39 7.06
C VAL A 78 -7.20 13.14 8.05
N ASN A 79 -7.87 12.41 8.94
CA ASN A 79 -8.71 12.97 10.02
C ASN A 79 -9.67 14.08 9.56
N GLY A 80 -10.36 13.86 8.44
CA GLY A 80 -11.34 14.80 7.88
C GLY A 80 -10.76 15.92 7.00
N CYS A 81 -9.43 16.08 6.94
CA CYS A 81 -8.77 16.94 5.97
C CYS A 81 -8.45 16.17 4.69
N SER A 82 -8.35 16.87 3.55
CA SER A 82 -7.97 16.24 2.29
C SER A 82 -6.97 17.04 1.48
N VAL A 83 -6.20 16.33 0.66
CA VAL A 83 -5.30 16.91 -0.34
C VAL A 83 -5.31 16.07 -1.61
N SER A 84 -5.50 16.72 -2.75
CA SER A 84 -5.43 16.08 -4.07
C SER A 84 -4.03 16.17 -4.65
N PHE A 85 -3.54 15.06 -5.20
CA PHE A 85 -2.26 14.98 -5.88
C PHE A 85 -2.44 15.01 -7.40
N TYR A 86 -1.49 15.66 -8.06
CA TYR A 86 -1.38 15.64 -9.51
C TYR A 86 0.01 15.13 -9.86
N PRO A 87 0.13 14.23 -10.86
CA PRO A 87 1.42 13.70 -11.25
C PRO A 87 2.29 14.83 -11.82
N PHE A 88 3.52 14.90 -11.33
CA PHE A 88 4.61 15.72 -11.83
C PHE A 88 5.67 14.78 -12.40
N PHE A 89 6.09 15.03 -13.63
CA PHE A 89 7.07 14.18 -14.29
C PHE A 89 8.47 14.45 -13.72
N MET A 90 9.09 13.42 -13.17
CA MET A 90 10.51 13.46 -12.80
C MET A 90 11.27 12.62 -13.83
N VAL A 91 11.76 13.25 -14.92
CA VAL A 91 12.63 12.62 -15.94
C VAL A 91 11.91 11.47 -16.69
N PRO A 92 12.25 11.10 -17.95
CA PRO A 92 11.62 9.94 -18.56
C PRO A 92 12.16 8.69 -17.87
N VAL A 93 11.41 8.15 -16.90
CA VAL A 93 11.67 6.80 -16.42
C VAL A 93 11.22 5.85 -17.53
N TYR A 94 12.20 5.48 -18.34
CA TYR A 94 12.12 4.35 -19.25
C TYR A 94 11.97 3.08 -18.42
N GLN A 95 10.74 2.56 -18.36
CA GLN A 95 10.37 1.16 -18.57
C GLN A 95 8.87 1.10 -18.28
N GLU A 96 8.08 1.09 -19.35
CA GLU A 96 6.69 0.62 -19.26
C GLU A 96 6.77 -0.84 -18.82
N HIS A 97 6.75 -1.10 -17.51
CA HIS A 97 6.32 -2.40 -16.99
C HIS A 97 4.79 -2.48 -17.16
N TRP A 98 4.38 -2.35 -18.42
CA TRP A 98 3.04 -2.58 -18.87
C TRP A 98 2.72 -4.05 -18.53
N PRO A 99 1.71 -4.34 -17.69
CA PRO A 99 0.59 -3.45 -17.33
C PRO A 99 0.54 -2.98 -15.86
N TRP A 100 1.52 -3.32 -15.01
CA TRP A 100 1.51 -3.06 -13.56
C TRP A 100 1.81 -1.59 -13.20
N LYS A 101 1.04 -1.04 -12.25
CA LYS A 101 1.24 0.31 -11.72
C LYS A 101 1.76 0.25 -10.29
N ASN A 102 2.93 0.83 -10.07
CA ASN A 102 3.49 1.06 -8.73
C ASN A 102 2.82 2.28 -8.11
N ARG A 103 2.41 2.18 -6.85
CA ARG A 103 1.86 3.30 -6.06
C ARG A 103 2.56 3.37 -4.73
N CYS A 104 3.09 4.54 -4.37
CA CYS A 104 3.60 4.80 -3.04
C CYS A 104 3.06 6.13 -2.48
N LEU A 105 2.58 6.12 -1.24
CA LEU A 105 2.18 7.30 -0.49
C LEU A 105 3.16 7.50 0.65
N THR A 106 3.69 8.72 0.79
CA THR A 106 4.47 9.13 1.97
C THR A 106 3.72 10.23 2.70
N TRP A 107 3.72 10.19 4.03
CA TRP A 107 3.21 11.25 4.90
C TRP A 107 4.07 11.39 6.16
N GLU A 108 4.22 12.61 6.65
CA GLU A 108 4.97 12.93 7.87
C GLU A 108 4.22 13.95 8.71
N SER A 109 3.98 13.61 9.97
CA SER A 109 3.21 14.41 10.93
C SER A 109 3.98 15.64 11.42
N SER A 110 5.30 15.54 11.58
CA SER A 110 6.16 16.65 12.03
C SER A 110 6.11 17.83 11.07
N THR A 111 5.97 17.56 9.77
CA THR A 111 5.86 18.58 8.72
C THR A 111 4.45 18.70 8.16
N GLY A 112 3.50 17.84 8.52
CA GLY A 112 2.17 17.78 7.92
C GLY A 112 2.18 17.52 6.40
N MET A 113 3.29 17.02 5.86
CA MET A 113 3.51 16.91 4.42
C MET A 113 3.26 15.50 3.89
N ALA A 114 2.62 15.42 2.73
CA ALA A 114 2.42 14.18 1.99
C ALA A 114 2.87 14.30 0.54
N GLN A 115 3.18 13.15 -0.06
CA GLN A 115 3.56 13.03 -1.46
C GLN A 115 3.11 11.68 -2.00
N LEU A 116 2.63 11.67 -3.24
CA LEU A 116 2.18 10.47 -3.94
C LEU A 116 3.11 10.16 -5.10
N TRP A 117 3.53 8.92 -5.22
CA TRP A 117 4.35 8.38 -6.29
C TRP A 117 3.55 7.34 -7.04
N SER A 118 3.53 7.44 -8.36
CA SER A 118 2.73 6.56 -9.19
C SER A 118 3.43 6.35 -10.52
N ASP A 119 3.76 5.10 -10.84
CA ASP A 119 4.26 4.70 -12.16
C ASP A 119 5.45 5.57 -12.66
N GLY A 120 6.50 5.66 -11.84
CA GLY A 120 7.69 6.48 -12.13
C GLY A 120 7.48 7.99 -12.05
N LYS A 121 6.25 8.47 -11.79
CA LYS A 121 5.93 9.89 -11.58
C LYS A 121 5.77 10.17 -10.10
N MET A 122 5.96 11.43 -9.70
CA MET A 122 5.77 11.87 -8.32
C MET A 122 4.87 13.09 -8.30
N SER A 123 4.10 13.31 -7.25
CA SER A 123 3.44 14.59 -7.05
C SER A 123 4.42 15.60 -6.45
N VAL A 124 4.06 16.88 -6.50
CA VAL A 124 4.67 17.86 -5.58
C VAL A 124 4.33 17.45 -4.15
N ARG A 125 5.26 17.68 -3.22
CA ARG A 125 5.03 17.48 -1.78
C ARG A 125 4.06 18.56 -1.29
N LYS A 126 2.94 18.16 -0.71
CA LYS A 126 1.85 19.06 -0.28
C LYS A 126 1.53 18.88 1.19
N GLY A 127 1.18 19.99 1.84
CA GLY A 127 0.69 19.99 3.19
C GLY A 127 -0.76 19.62 3.34
N ILE A 128 -1.12 19.10 4.51
CA ILE A 128 -2.50 18.89 4.93
C ILE A 128 -2.83 19.92 6.02
N ALA A 129 -3.71 20.87 5.70
CA ALA A 129 -3.83 22.18 6.35
C ALA A 129 -3.96 22.21 7.89
N PHE A 130 -4.58 21.23 8.54
CA PHE A 130 -4.71 21.22 10.01
C PHE A 130 -3.50 20.62 10.75
N LEU A 131 -2.71 19.76 10.11
CA LEU A 131 -1.64 19.00 10.77
C LEU A 131 -0.32 19.75 10.89
N TRP A 132 -0.22 20.91 10.24
CA TRP A 132 0.91 21.82 10.40
C TRP A 132 1.02 22.41 11.80
N VAL A 133 -0.10 22.45 12.54
CA VAL A 133 -0.21 23.15 13.83
C VAL A 133 0.15 22.23 15.00
N GLN A 134 -0.19 20.94 14.91
CA GLN A 134 0.20 19.95 15.92
C GLN A 134 0.57 18.61 15.24
N PRO A 135 1.82 18.14 15.42
CA PRO A 135 2.22 16.83 14.95
C PRO A 135 1.37 15.74 15.61
N GLU A 136 0.77 14.90 14.79
CA GLU A 136 -0.03 13.78 15.27
C GLU A 136 0.83 12.52 15.38
N VAL A 137 0.57 11.71 16.41
CA VAL A 137 1.17 10.38 16.56
C VAL A 137 0.05 9.37 16.30
N PHE A 138 0.17 8.59 15.23
CA PHE A 138 -0.75 7.49 14.98
C PHE A 138 -0.37 6.31 15.86
N SER A 139 -1.39 5.63 16.39
CA SER A 139 -1.19 4.34 17.03
C SER A 139 -0.87 3.27 15.99
N SER A 140 -0.55 2.07 16.46
CA SER A 140 -0.28 0.94 15.59
C SER A 140 -1.41 0.65 14.59
N LEU A 141 -1.00 0.20 13.40
CA LEU A 141 -1.91 -0.24 12.35
C LEU A 141 -2.60 -1.52 12.81
N ASP A 142 -3.94 -1.51 12.76
CA ASP A 142 -4.77 -2.69 12.99
C ASP A 142 -4.96 -3.43 11.66
N GLU A 143 -5.37 -2.69 10.64
CA GLU A 143 -5.74 -3.25 9.35
C GLU A 143 -5.56 -2.26 8.18
N LEU A 144 -5.32 -2.82 7.00
CA LEU A 144 -5.25 -2.12 5.71
C LEU A 144 -6.26 -2.73 4.72
N PRO A 145 -7.56 -2.37 4.79
CA PRO A 145 -8.55 -2.76 3.81
C PRO A 145 -8.40 -2.04 2.46
N PHE A 146 -8.72 -2.78 1.40
CA PHE A 146 -8.90 -2.26 0.05
C PHE A 146 -10.40 -2.23 -0.28
N TYR A 147 -10.92 -1.05 -0.62
CA TYR A 147 -12.31 -0.86 -1.02
C TYR A 147 -12.43 -0.73 -2.53
N ASP A 148 -13.48 -1.36 -3.07
CA ASP A 148 -13.83 -1.39 -4.49
C ASP A 148 -12.72 -1.91 -5.43
N PHE A 149 -11.72 -2.57 -4.86
CA PHE A 149 -10.60 -3.10 -5.62
C PHE A 149 -10.98 -4.38 -6.38
N ARG A 150 -10.74 -4.37 -7.70
CA ARG A 150 -10.89 -5.51 -8.58
C ARG A 150 -9.71 -5.54 -9.54
N GLY A 151 -8.92 -6.61 -9.52
CA GLY A 151 -7.70 -6.65 -10.29
C GLY A 151 -6.65 -7.54 -9.66
N GLN A 152 -5.39 -7.24 -9.94
CA GLN A 152 -4.24 -7.95 -9.40
C GLN A 152 -3.45 -7.01 -8.47
N LEU A 153 -3.02 -7.52 -7.31
CA LEU A 153 -2.32 -6.80 -6.26
C LEU A 153 -1.06 -7.59 -5.87
N SER A 154 0.06 -6.90 -5.67
CA SER A 154 1.32 -7.48 -5.21
C SER A 154 2.19 -6.47 -4.47
N ASP A 155 3.24 -6.96 -3.82
CA ASP A 155 4.31 -6.18 -3.18
C ASP A 155 3.76 -5.06 -2.28
N VAL A 156 2.83 -5.40 -1.38
CA VAL A 156 2.28 -4.47 -0.38
C VAL A 156 3.25 -4.36 0.79
N HIS A 157 3.74 -3.16 1.03
CA HIS A 157 4.66 -2.86 2.12
C HIS A 157 4.27 -1.56 2.82
N VAL A 158 4.42 -1.53 4.14
CA VAL A 158 4.15 -0.37 4.99
C VAL A 158 5.30 -0.15 5.97
N TRP A 159 5.74 1.10 6.08
CA TRP A 159 6.80 1.55 6.98
C TRP A 159 6.30 2.64 7.92
N ASP A 160 6.80 2.64 9.15
CA ASP A 160 6.56 3.64 10.20
C ASP A 160 7.38 4.94 10.05
N ARG A 161 7.88 5.19 8.83
CA ARG A 161 8.70 6.34 8.49
C ARG A 161 8.51 6.74 7.03
N VAL A 162 8.90 7.95 6.69
CA VAL A 162 9.05 8.37 5.30
C VAL A 162 10.32 7.75 4.72
N LEU A 163 10.17 6.97 3.66
CA LEU A 163 11.31 6.45 2.88
C LEU A 163 12.02 7.60 2.14
N ASN A 164 13.33 7.49 2.00
CA ASN A 164 14.10 8.44 1.20
C ASN A 164 13.88 8.19 -0.31
N SER A 165 14.31 9.14 -1.15
CA SER A 165 14.11 9.06 -2.59
C SER A 165 14.79 7.85 -3.25
N ASN A 166 15.91 7.35 -2.73
CA ASN A 166 16.57 6.17 -3.29
C ASN A 166 15.77 4.90 -3.03
N ASP A 167 15.27 4.72 -1.80
CA ASP A 167 14.43 3.57 -1.42
C ASP A 167 13.14 3.55 -2.25
N LEU A 168 12.50 4.71 -2.40
CA LEU A 168 11.31 4.86 -3.26
C LEU A 168 11.65 4.55 -4.72
N ASN A 169 12.77 5.06 -5.23
CA ASN A 169 13.20 4.79 -6.59
C ASN A 169 13.46 3.29 -6.83
N TRP A 170 14.05 2.57 -5.87
CA TRP A 170 14.19 1.12 -5.98
C TRP A 170 12.83 0.42 -6.10
N PHE A 171 11.87 0.74 -5.23
CA PHE A 171 10.52 0.17 -5.34
C PHE A 171 9.86 0.47 -6.70
N LEU A 172 9.93 1.73 -7.13
CA LEU A 172 9.31 2.22 -8.37
C LEU A 172 9.96 1.67 -9.64
N SER A 173 11.24 1.30 -9.59
CA SER A 173 12.00 0.69 -10.70
C SER A 173 12.01 -0.84 -10.66
N TYR A 174 11.07 -1.46 -9.93
CA TYR A 174 10.98 -2.90 -9.77
C TYR A 174 12.23 -3.57 -9.19
N ASN A 175 13.05 -2.81 -8.48
CA ASN A 175 14.26 -3.28 -7.81
C ASN A 175 13.97 -3.59 -6.34
N TYR A 176 14.18 -4.83 -5.92
CA TYR A 176 13.91 -5.31 -4.56
C TYR A 176 14.96 -4.91 -3.50
N ASN A 177 15.84 -3.95 -3.81
CA ASN A 177 16.86 -3.44 -2.87
C ASN A 177 16.31 -2.40 -1.87
N PHE A 178 15.00 -2.15 -1.84
CA PHE A 178 14.36 -1.32 -0.81
C PHE A 178 14.31 -2.05 0.55
N PRO A 179 14.27 -1.32 1.68
CA PRO A 179 14.20 -1.93 3.01
C PRO A 179 12.89 -2.69 3.22
N SER A 180 12.93 -3.82 3.94
CA SER A 180 11.72 -4.51 4.39
C SER A 180 10.75 -3.60 5.14
N GLY A 181 9.45 -3.82 4.92
CA GLY A 181 8.38 -3.10 5.60
C GLY A 181 8.30 -3.53 7.06
N ASN A 182 8.38 -2.59 7.99
CA ASN A 182 8.34 -2.93 9.42
C ASN A 182 6.94 -2.93 10.02
N ILE A 183 5.94 -2.35 9.34
CA ILE A 183 4.53 -2.49 9.71
C ILE A 183 3.90 -3.65 8.93
N LEU A 184 3.96 -3.60 7.60
CA LEU A 184 3.54 -4.69 6.72
C LEU A 184 4.69 -5.02 5.76
N ASP A 185 5.01 -6.29 5.62
CA ASP A 185 5.96 -6.79 4.62
C ASP A 185 5.28 -7.87 3.79
N TRP A 186 5.22 -7.72 2.47
CA TRP A 186 4.66 -8.72 1.56
C TRP A 186 5.25 -10.12 1.77
N LYS A 187 6.52 -10.22 2.21
CA LYS A 187 7.18 -11.49 2.52
C LYS A 187 6.64 -12.17 3.79
N ARG A 188 5.87 -11.43 4.60
CA ARG A 188 5.45 -11.85 5.94
C ARG A 188 4.20 -11.07 6.37
N ILE A 189 3.10 -11.32 5.68
CA ILE A 189 1.84 -10.59 5.85
C ILE A 189 0.69 -11.51 6.27
N ASP A 190 -0.15 -11.04 7.19
CA ASP A 190 -1.43 -11.67 7.53
C ASP A 190 -2.57 -11.05 6.72
N ILE A 191 -3.48 -11.91 6.24
CA ILE A 191 -4.43 -11.56 5.18
C ILE A 191 -5.80 -12.16 5.50
N GLU A 192 -6.82 -11.31 5.46
CA GLU A 192 -8.21 -11.74 5.39
C GLU A 192 -8.79 -11.32 4.04
N ALA A 193 -9.32 -12.29 3.28
CA ALA A 193 -9.83 -12.04 1.95
C ALA A 193 -10.95 -13.00 1.53
N THR A 194 -11.80 -12.51 0.63
CA THR A 194 -12.84 -13.30 -0.02
C THR A 194 -12.74 -13.20 -1.53
N LYS A 195 -13.08 -14.30 -2.23
CA LYS A 195 -13.01 -14.39 -3.70
C LYS A 195 -11.63 -13.97 -4.25
N LEU A 196 -10.59 -14.47 -3.60
CA LEU A 196 -9.19 -14.25 -3.92
C LEU A 196 -8.62 -15.47 -4.65
N LYS A 197 -7.75 -15.24 -5.62
CA LYS A 197 -6.84 -16.27 -6.15
C LYS A 197 -5.40 -15.83 -5.96
N LEU A 198 -4.54 -16.74 -5.51
CA LEU A 198 -3.10 -16.53 -5.44
C LEU A 198 -2.46 -17.10 -6.72
N CYS A 199 -1.64 -16.29 -7.39
CA CYS A 199 -0.93 -16.65 -8.62
C CYS A 199 0.54 -16.24 -8.52
N SER A 200 1.45 -16.93 -9.21
CA SER A 200 2.80 -16.39 -9.42
C SER A 200 2.76 -15.19 -10.36
N LEU A 201 3.63 -14.19 -10.17
CA LEU A 201 3.90 -13.20 -11.21
C LEU A 201 4.57 -13.93 -12.36
N SER A 202 3.81 -14.26 -13.41
CA SER A 202 4.39 -14.68 -14.69
C SER A 202 5.26 -13.54 -15.18
N THR A 203 6.57 -13.78 -15.31
CA THR A 203 7.52 -12.90 -16.00
C THR A 203 7.29 -12.86 -17.53
N HIS A 204 6.24 -13.53 -18.01
CA HIS A 204 5.84 -13.56 -19.41
C HIS A 204 4.37 -13.15 -19.53
N LEU A 205 4.16 -11.86 -19.76
CA LEU A 205 3.07 -11.31 -20.55
C LEU A 205 3.70 -10.45 -21.65
#